data_AF-A0A1Z8N7M0-F1
#
_entry.id   AF-A0A1Z8N7M0-F1
#
_cell.length_a   1.000
_cell.length_b   1.000
_cell.length_c   1.000
_cell.angle_alpha   90.00
_cell.angle_beta   90.00
_cell.angle_gamma   90.00
#
_symmetry.space_group_name_H-M   'P 1'
#
loop_
_entity.id
_entity.type
_entity.pdbx_description
1 polymer ?
#
loop_
_entity_poly.entity_id
_entity_poly.type
_entity_poly.pdbx_seq_one_letter_code
_entity_poly.pdbx_strand_id
1 'polypeptide(L)' 'MLILLSPSKTLDLAPTAVAGKTTLPEFLGEAAVLAAVLQKKTQPQLAKLMAISP' A
#
# COMPACT_ATOMS: atom_id res chain seq x y z
N MET A 1 -9.69 8.17 -23.03
CA MET A 1 -10.24 8.68 -21.75
C MET A 1 -9.52 7.97 -20.63
N LEU A 2 -8.96 8.70 -19.66
CA LEU A 2 -8.26 8.14 -18.50
C LEU A 2 -9.07 8.43 -17.24
N ILE A 3 -9.47 7.40 -16.51
CA ILE A 3 -10.18 7.52 -15.23
C ILE A 3 -9.17 7.40 -14.10
N LEU A 4 -9.19 8.35 -13.17
CA LEU A 4 -8.34 8.35 -11.98
C LEU A 4 -9.22 8.26 -10.74
N LEU A 5 -8.92 7.29 -9.87
CA LEU A 5 -9.64 7.03 -8.63
C LEU A 5 -8.66 7.07 -7.46
N SER A 6 -9.15 7.47 -6.29
CA SER A 6 -8.37 7.41 -5.05
C SER A 6 -8.25 5.96 -4.54
N PRO A 7 -7.14 5.61 -3.86
CA PRO A 7 -7.00 4.30 -3.22
C PRO A 7 -7.85 4.19 -1.95
N SER A 8 -8.01 2.96 -1.46
CA SER A 8 -8.63 2.64 -0.17
C SER A 8 -7.58 2.41 0.91
N LYS A 9 -7.94 2.67 2.18
CA LYS A 9 -7.13 2.27 3.35
C LYS A 9 -7.31 0.80 3.73
N THR A 10 -8.52 0.28 3.53
CA THR A 10 -8.86 -1.12 3.86
C THR A 10 -8.53 -2.00 2.66
N LEU A 11 -7.81 -3.10 2.92
CA LEU A 11 -7.47 -4.11 1.92
C LEU A 11 -8.22 -5.40 2.25
N ASP A 12 -8.83 -6.02 1.24
CA ASP A 12 -9.46 -7.32 1.38
C ASP A 12 -8.65 -8.37 0.60
N LEU A 13 -8.06 -9.31 1.33
CA LEU A 13 -7.22 -10.39 0.80
C LEU A 13 -7.88 -11.78 0.96
N ALA A 14 -9.05 -11.84 1.59
CA ALA A 14 -9.78 -13.07 1.87
C ALA A 14 -10.61 -13.63 0.70
N PRO A 15 -11.31 -12.82 -0.13
CA PRO A 15 -12.15 -13.36 -1.17
C PRO A 15 -11.31 -14.00 -2.27
N THR A 16 -11.88 -15.01 -2.91
CA THR A 16 -11.33 -15.57 -4.14
C THR A 16 -11.14 -14.43 -5.12
N ALA A 17 -9.89 -14.22 -5.57
CA ALA A 17 -9.56 -13.18 -6.51
C ALA A 17 -10.54 -13.23 -7.68
N VAL A 18 -11.20 -12.11 -7.98
CA VAL A 18 -12.08 -12.01 -9.15
C VAL A 18 -11.25 -12.41 -10.35
N ALA A 19 -11.69 -13.46 -11.06
CA ALA A 19 -10.91 -14.05 -12.13
C ALA A 19 -10.62 -13.02 -13.22
N GLY A 20 -9.34 -12.70 -13.43
CA GLY A 20 -8.87 -11.73 -14.39
C GLY A 20 -7.36 -11.82 -14.58
N LYS A 21 -6.85 -11.29 -15.70
CA LYS A 21 -5.41 -11.16 -15.91
C LYS A 21 -4.88 -10.02 -15.03
N THR A 22 -3.82 -10.28 -14.29
CA THR A 22 -3.13 -9.27 -13.48
C THR A 22 -1.85 -8.81 -14.19
N THR A 23 -1.37 -7.62 -13.81
CA THR A 23 -0.10 -7.06 -14.27
C THR A 23 0.76 -6.69 -13.06
N LEU A 24 2.02 -6.33 -13.31
CA LEU A 24 2.92 -5.80 -12.29
C LEU A 24 2.93 -4.26 -12.32
N PRO A 25 3.08 -3.59 -11.16
CA PRO A 25 3.28 -2.15 -11.13
C PRO A 25 4.59 -1.76 -11.80
N GLU A 26 4.59 -0.64 -12.54
CA GLU A 26 5.77 -0.16 -13.27
C GLU A 26 6.79 0.53 -12.36
N PHE A 27 6.35 1.12 -11.25
CA PHE A 27 7.16 1.95 -10.34
C PHE A 27 7.58 1.23 -9.04
N LEU A 28 7.98 -0.04 -9.16
CA LEU A 28 8.42 -0.83 -8.00
C LEU A 28 9.73 -0.30 -7.37
N GLY A 29 10.60 0.31 -8.18
CA GLY A 29 11.87 0.87 -7.69
C GLY A 29 11.66 2.04 -6.72
N GLU A 30 10.76 2.96 -7.06
CA GLU A 30 10.37 4.10 -6.24
C GLU A 30 9.64 3.62 -4.98
N ALA A 31 8.75 2.63 -5.11
CA ALA A 31 8.08 2.02 -3.98
C ALA A 31 9.08 1.40 -2.97
N ALA A 32 10.17 0.79 -3.45
CA ALA A 32 11.21 0.22 -2.59
C ALA A 32 11.96 1.29 -1.77
N VAL A 33 12.21 2.48 -2.33
CA VAL A 33 12.81 3.60 -1.61
C VAL A 33 11.92 4.03 -0.44
N LEU A 34 10.60 4.16 -0.67
CA LEU A 34 9.63 4.51 0.36
C LEU A 34 9.55 3.41 1.45
N ALA A 35 9.51 2.14 1.04
CA ALA A 35 9.50 1.02 1.96
C ALA A 35 10.74 1.01 2.89
N ALA A 36 11.93 1.26 2.34
CA ALA A 36 13.17 1.31 3.11
C ALA A 36 13.20 2.44 4.17
N VAL A 37 12.51 3.56 3.92
CA VAL A 37 12.35 4.64 4.90
C VAL A 37 11.36 4.23 6.00
N LEU A 38 10.24 3.62 5.63
CA LEU A 38 9.20 3.21 6.58
C LEU A 38 9.64 2.05 7.48
N GLN A 39 10.42 1.10 6.96
CA GLN A 39 10.96 -0.04 7.71
C GLN A 39 11.87 0.37 8.88
N LYS A 40 12.45 1.57 8.85
CA LYS A 40 13.27 2.11 9.95
C LYS A 40 12.45 2.65 11.12
N LYS A 41 11.13 2.74 10.98
CA LYS A 41 10.24 3.31 12.01
C LYS A 41 9.69 2.19 12.89
N THR A 42 9.65 2.44 14.20
CA THR A 42 9.03 1.52 15.15
C THR A 42 7.50 1.60 15.08
N GLN A 43 6.81 0.58 15.58
CA GLN A 43 5.34 0.56 15.64
C GLN A 43 4.73 1.80 16.34
N PRO A 44 5.23 2.27 17.51
CA PRO A 44 4.71 3.51 18.11
C PRO A 44 4.96 4.77 17.25
N GLN A 45 6.09 4.81 16.52
CA GLN A 45 6.37 5.92 15.60
C GLN A 45 5.44 5.90 14.39
N LEU A 46 5.13 4.72 13.86
CA LEU A 46 4.17 4.54 12.77
C LEU A 46 2.75 4.88 13.21
N ALA A 47 2.32 4.41 14.39
CA ALA A 47 1.01 4.74 14.95
C ALA A 47 0.82 6.25 15.11
N LYS A 48 1.82 6.95 15.66
CA LYS A 48 1.80 8.41 15.78
C LYS A 48 1.83 9.12 14.41
N LEU A 49 2.67 8.66 13.48
CA LEU A 49 2.81 9.27 12.16
C LEU A 49 1.55 9.11 11.31
N MET A 50 0.94 7.92 11.36
CA MET A 50 -0.23 7.56 10.55
C MET A 50 -1.56 7.85 11.27
N ALA A 51 -1.51 8.31 12.53
CA ALA A 51 -2.67 8.53 13.39
C ALA A 51 -3.60 7.30 13.46
N ILE A 52 -3.00 6.13 13.62
CA ILE A 52 -3.69 4.84 13.78
C ILE A 52 -3.47 4.26 15.17
N SER A 53 -4.22 3.22 15.51
CA SER A 53 -4.04 2.49 16.77
C SER A 53 -2.62 1.94 16.91
N PRO A 54 -2.05 1.90 18.14
CA PRO A 54 -0.76 1.28 18.41
C PRO A 54 -0.68 -0.19 18.00
#